data_AF-A0A1Y3NAV5-F1
#
_entry.id   AF-A0A1Y3NAV5-F1
#
_cell.length_a   1.000
_cell.length_b   1.000
_cell.length_c   1.000
_cell.angle_alpha   90.00
_cell.angle_beta   90.00
_cell.angle_gamma   90.00
#
_symmetry.space_group_name_H-M   'P 1'
#
loop_
_entity.id
_entity.type
_entity.pdbx_description
1 polymer ?
#
loop_
_entity_poly.entity_id
_entity_poly.type
_entity_poly.pdbx_seq_one_letter_code
_entity_poly.pdbx_strand_id
1 'polypeptide(L)'
;METEEEKLIKAIINKNNDEVKLILYNSNKNNNTLNINKKDENGKYPLLEACLENNVEIVQLLIEYANKNNIILELNEKNEYDDNPIHGACLNDNPEIVQLLMEYANNNNILLELNEMNKNGHYPLEWSCSENNIEMVRLLINYANKNKKYFEYE
;
A
#
# COMPACT_ATOMS: atom_id res chain seq x y z
N MET A 1 -18.19 9.22 -17.90
CA MET A 1 -16.81 9.27 -18.45
C MET A 1 -15.90 8.83 -17.33
N GLU A 2 -14.93 7.99 -17.62
CA GLU A 2 -13.97 7.48 -16.64
C GLU A 2 -13.09 8.60 -16.09
N THR A 3 -12.87 8.64 -14.77
CA THR A 3 -12.00 9.62 -14.11
C THR A 3 -10.51 9.28 -14.28
N GLU A 4 -9.60 10.24 -14.10
CA GLU A 4 -8.16 9.96 -14.19
C GLU A 4 -7.69 9.04 -13.06
N GLU A 5 -8.32 9.09 -11.88
CA GLU A 5 -8.09 8.15 -10.79
C GLU A 5 -8.52 6.73 -11.16
N GLU A 6 -9.67 6.55 -11.83
CA GLU A 6 -10.12 5.24 -12.33
C GLU A 6 -9.15 4.68 -13.38
N LYS A 7 -8.67 5.52 -14.31
CA LYS A 7 -7.65 5.12 -15.29
C LYS A 7 -6.36 4.68 -14.62
N LEU A 8 -5.91 5.40 -13.58
CA LEU A 8 -4.73 5.04 -12.81
C LEU A 8 -4.90 3.65 -12.19
N ILE A 9 -6.03 3.39 -11.52
CA ILE A 9 -6.33 2.09 -10.91
C ILE A 9 -6.31 0.98 -11.98
N LYS A 10 -6.95 1.18 -13.13
CA LYS A 10 -6.93 0.19 -14.22
C LYS A 10 -5.54 -0.07 -14.78
N ALA A 11 -4.72 0.97 -14.96
CA ALA A 11 -3.34 0.82 -15.43
C ALA A 11 -2.50 -0.01 -14.44
N ILE A 12 -2.71 0.19 -13.13
CA ILE A 12 -2.05 -0.59 -12.06
C ILE A 12 -2.46 -2.07 -12.13
N ILE A 13 -3.77 -2.35 -12.19
CA ILE A 13 -4.31 -3.73 -12.28
C ILE A 13 -3.79 -4.43 -13.54
N ASN A 14 -3.69 -3.71 -14.65
CA ASN A 14 -3.13 -4.23 -15.90
C ASN A 14 -1.59 -4.34 -15.89
N LYS A 15 -0.93 -3.98 -14.78
CA LYS A 15 0.54 -3.93 -14.61
C LYS A 15 1.24 -3.11 -15.69
N ASN A 16 0.58 -2.06 -16.17
CA ASN A 16 1.09 -1.19 -17.23
C ASN A 16 1.90 -0.03 -16.63
N ASN A 17 3.15 -0.29 -16.28
CA ASN A 17 4.02 0.68 -15.60
C ASN A 17 4.23 1.95 -16.42
N ASP A 18 4.29 1.85 -17.76
CA ASP A 18 4.46 3.01 -18.64
C ASP A 18 3.22 3.92 -18.63
N GLU A 19 2.02 3.33 -18.60
CA GLU A 19 0.77 4.08 -18.50
C GLU A 19 0.63 4.75 -17.14
N VAL A 20 0.98 4.06 -16.04
CA VAL A 20 1.03 4.65 -14.70
C VAL A 20 1.96 5.86 -14.67
N LYS A 21 3.20 5.72 -15.18
CA LYS A 21 4.16 6.83 -15.28
C LYS A 21 3.60 7.99 -16.09
N LEU A 22 2.97 7.70 -17.23
CA LEU A 22 2.39 8.72 -18.10
C LEU A 22 1.26 9.50 -17.40
N ILE A 23 0.35 8.80 -16.70
CA ILE A 23 -0.75 9.40 -15.96
C ILE A 23 -0.21 10.32 -14.85
N LEU A 24 0.69 9.81 -14.00
CA LEU A 24 1.29 10.58 -12.90
C LEU A 24 2.11 11.78 -13.41
N TYR A 25 2.85 11.61 -14.51
CA TYR A 25 3.61 12.70 -15.14
C TYR A 25 2.68 13.79 -15.69
N ASN A 26 1.64 13.43 -16.44
CA ASN A 26 0.71 14.38 -17.02
C ASN A 26 -0.07 15.15 -15.94
N SER A 27 -0.47 14.48 -14.87
CA SER A 27 -1.08 15.11 -13.70
C SER A 27 -0.18 16.21 -13.12
N ASN A 28 1.09 15.90 -12.86
CA ASN A 28 2.06 16.88 -12.36
C ASN A 28 2.27 18.03 -13.36
N LYS A 29 2.42 17.71 -14.65
CA LYS A 29 2.67 18.69 -15.72
C LYS A 29 1.52 19.68 -15.85
N ASN A 30 0.28 19.22 -15.67
CA ASN A 30 -0.92 20.04 -15.82
C ASN A 30 -1.34 20.72 -14.51
N ASN A 31 -0.56 20.60 -13.43
CA ASN A 31 -0.91 21.04 -12.08
C ASN A 31 -2.30 20.52 -11.63
N ASN A 32 -2.64 19.31 -12.06
CA ASN A 32 -3.88 18.65 -11.70
C ASN A 32 -3.56 17.43 -10.85
N THR A 33 -3.29 17.67 -9.56
CA THR A 33 -2.94 16.61 -8.60
C THR A 33 -4.07 15.60 -8.48
N LEU A 34 -3.74 14.32 -8.68
CA LEU A 34 -4.68 13.20 -8.57
C LEU A 34 -4.93 12.87 -7.11
N ASN A 35 -6.17 12.52 -6.78
CA ASN A 35 -6.46 11.90 -5.50
C ASN A 35 -6.14 10.40 -5.56
N ILE A 36 -4.87 10.05 -5.31
CA ILE A 36 -4.40 8.66 -5.39
C ILE A 36 -4.81 7.78 -4.18
N ASN A 37 -5.60 8.32 -3.24
CA ASN A 37 -6.26 7.54 -2.19
C ASN A 37 -7.73 7.23 -2.54
N LYS A 38 -8.26 7.81 -3.62
CA LYS A 38 -9.65 7.65 -4.02
C LYS A 38 -9.91 6.18 -4.36
N LYS A 39 -10.99 5.64 -3.79
CA LYS A 39 -11.54 4.34 -4.16
C LYS A 39 -12.39 4.44 -5.43
N ASP A 40 -12.34 3.42 -6.27
CA ASP A 40 -13.32 3.21 -7.32
C ASP A 40 -14.65 2.66 -6.76
N GLU A 41 -15.61 2.38 -7.64
CA GLU A 41 -16.93 1.84 -7.28
C GLU A 41 -16.89 0.43 -6.66
N ASN A 42 -15.76 -0.28 -6.76
CA ASN A 42 -15.53 -1.61 -6.18
C ASN A 42 -14.64 -1.53 -4.94
N GLY A 43 -14.42 -0.33 -4.39
CA GLY A 43 -13.57 -0.11 -3.22
C GLY A 43 -12.06 -0.27 -3.49
N LYS A 44 -11.64 -0.38 -4.75
CA LYS A 44 -10.22 -0.51 -5.14
C LYS A 44 -9.55 0.84 -5.12
N TYR A 45 -8.30 0.90 -4.70
CA TYR A 45 -7.52 2.14 -4.71
C TYR A 45 -6.05 1.87 -5.04
N PRO A 46 -5.32 2.86 -5.59
CA PRO A 46 -4.02 2.66 -6.23
C PRO A 46 -2.99 1.88 -5.40
N LEU A 47 -2.80 2.26 -4.14
CA LEU A 47 -1.74 1.66 -3.32
C LEU A 47 -2.01 0.19 -2.99
N LEU A 48 -3.26 -0.16 -2.65
CA LEU A 48 -3.62 -1.55 -2.38
C LEU A 48 -3.48 -2.41 -3.65
N GLU A 49 -4.00 -1.96 -4.79
CA GLU A 49 -3.89 -2.72 -6.03
C GLU A 49 -2.43 -2.92 -6.43
N ALA A 50 -1.55 -1.92 -6.24
CA ALA A 50 -0.12 -2.07 -6.50
C ALA A 50 0.54 -3.14 -5.61
N CYS A 51 0.12 -3.24 -4.35
CA CYS A 51 0.59 -4.26 -3.41
C CYS A 51 0.04 -5.65 -3.75
N LEU A 52 -1.24 -5.76 -4.12
CA LEU A 52 -1.88 -7.00 -4.55
C LEU A 52 -1.25 -7.52 -5.85
N GLU A 53 -0.92 -6.63 -6.79
CA GLU A 53 -0.26 -6.99 -8.04
C GLU A 53 1.25 -7.30 -7.90
N ASN A 54 1.78 -7.18 -6.67
CA ASN A 54 3.17 -7.41 -6.30
C ASN A 54 4.17 -6.55 -7.10
N ASN A 55 3.79 -5.29 -7.41
CA ASN A 55 4.54 -4.42 -8.30
C ASN A 55 5.30 -3.34 -7.51
N VAL A 56 6.53 -3.66 -7.13
CA VAL A 56 7.44 -2.77 -6.38
C VAL A 56 7.59 -1.40 -7.06
N GLU A 57 7.76 -1.38 -8.38
CA GLU A 57 7.97 -0.14 -9.13
C GLU A 57 6.76 0.80 -9.02
N ILE A 58 5.54 0.27 -9.16
CA ILE A 58 4.33 1.08 -8.99
C ILE A 58 4.20 1.58 -7.54
N VAL A 59 4.50 0.75 -6.53
CA VAL A 59 4.48 1.17 -5.12
C VAL A 59 5.44 2.35 -4.90
N GLN A 60 6.66 2.27 -5.43
CA GLN A 60 7.63 3.37 -5.37
C GLN A 60 7.12 4.63 -6.08
N LEU A 61 6.57 4.50 -7.29
CA LEU A 61 6.02 5.63 -8.05
C LEU A 61 4.88 6.33 -7.30
N LEU A 62 4.00 5.58 -6.63
CA LEU A 62 2.91 6.14 -5.82
C LEU A 62 3.45 6.88 -4.59
N ILE A 63 4.45 6.32 -3.90
CA ILE A 63 5.12 6.99 -2.77
C ILE A 63 5.81 8.28 -3.21
N GLU A 64 6.57 8.25 -4.30
CA GLU A 64 7.26 9.43 -4.84
C GLU A 64 6.27 10.51 -5.24
N TYR A 65 5.18 10.12 -5.92
CA TYR A 65 4.12 11.03 -6.31
C TYR A 65 3.43 11.65 -5.09
N ALA A 66 3.14 10.85 -4.06
CA ALA A 66 2.53 11.31 -2.83
C ALA A 66 3.40 12.33 -2.11
N ASN A 67 4.69 12.02 -1.91
CA ASN A 67 5.67 12.91 -1.30
C ASN A 67 5.80 14.24 -2.07
N LYS A 68 5.87 14.18 -3.40
CA LYS A 68 5.99 15.37 -4.26
C LYS A 68 4.75 16.27 -4.18
N ASN A 69 3.57 15.68 -4.03
CA ASN A 69 2.29 16.40 -4.02
C ASN A 69 1.74 16.64 -2.60
N ASN A 70 2.51 16.35 -1.55
CA ASN A 70 2.08 16.45 -0.14
C ASN A 70 0.79 15.66 0.16
N ILE A 71 0.66 14.47 -0.43
CA ILE A 71 -0.43 13.53 -0.17
C ILE A 71 0.04 12.54 0.89
N ILE A 72 -0.77 12.32 1.92
CA ILE A 72 -0.58 11.24 2.88
C ILE A 72 -1.29 10.00 2.33
N LEU A 73 -0.55 8.94 2.04
CA LEU A 73 -1.14 7.69 1.55
C LEU A 73 -1.94 6.99 2.66
N GLU A 74 -3.10 6.47 2.29
CA GLU A 74 -3.94 5.70 3.19
C GLU A 74 -3.42 4.26 3.34
N LEU A 75 -2.55 4.03 4.32
CA LEU A 75 -1.89 2.72 4.52
C LEU A 75 -2.74 1.69 5.29
N ASN A 76 -3.80 2.11 5.96
CA ASN A 76 -4.69 1.23 6.72
C ASN A 76 -6.10 1.15 6.14
N GLU A 77 -6.39 1.91 5.09
CA GLU A 77 -7.71 1.87 4.46
C GLU A 77 -8.00 0.49 3.88
N LYS A 78 -9.23 0.06 4.08
CA LYS A 78 -9.68 -1.29 3.74
C LYS A 78 -10.52 -1.26 2.46
N ASN A 79 -10.32 -2.23 1.56
CA ASN A 79 -11.23 -2.44 0.43
C ASN A 79 -12.50 -3.19 0.87
N GLU A 80 -13.34 -3.61 -0.08
CA GLU A 80 -14.55 -4.38 0.19
C GLU A 80 -14.29 -5.79 0.77
N TYR A 81 -13.05 -6.27 0.79
CA TYR A 81 -12.64 -7.54 1.41
C TYR A 81 -11.95 -7.35 2.75
N ASP A 82 -11.96 -6.13 3.30
CA ASP A 82 -11.21 -5.72 4.49
C ASP A 82 -9.68 -5.85 4.34
N ASP A 83 -9.17 -5.93 3.10
CA ASP A 83 -7.74 -5.91 2.82
C ASP A 83 -7.22 -4.47 2.78
N ASN A 84 -6.04 -4.27 3.37
CA ASN A 84 -5.24 -3.05 3.27
C ASN A 84 -3.89 -3.37 2.57
N PRO A 85 -3.03 -2.40 2.26
CA PRO A 85 -1.81 -2.62 1.48
C PRO A 85 -0.86 -3.62 2.13
N ILE A 86 -0.80 -3.69 3.47
CA ILE A 86 0.05 -4.67 4.15
C ILE A 86 -0.47 -6.10 3.98
N HIS A 87 -1.80 -6.32 3.90
CA HIS A 87 -2.36 -7.63 3.54
C HIS A 87 -1.88 -8.06 2.15
N GLY A 88 -1.99 -7.18 1.14
CA GLY A 88 -1.57 -7.50 -0.22
C GLY A 88 -0.07 -7.78 -0.35
N ALA A 89 0.77 -7.02 0.36
CA ALA A 89 2.21 -7.23 0.36
C ALA A 89 2.61 -8.56 1.04
N CYS A 90 1.94 -8.93 2.15
CA CYS A 90 2.22 -10.18 2.86
C CYS A 90 1.64 -11.40 2.14
N LEU A 91 0.47 -11.28 1.49
CA LEU A 91 -0.11 -12.33 0.65
C LEU A 91 0.86 -12.78 -0.45
N ASN A 92 1.59 -11.83 -1.03
CA ASN A 92 2.57 -12.08 -2.08
C ASN A 92 3.96 -12.44 -1.54
N ASP A 93 4.12 -12.53 -0.22
CA ASP A 93 5.40 -12.78 0.45
C ASP A 93 6.54 -11.89 -0.08
N ASN A 94 6.30 -10.58 -0.22
CA ASN A 94 7.28 -9.62 -0.74
C ASN A 94 7.82 -8.68 0.36
N PRO A 95 8.99 -8.99 0.97
CA PRO A 95 9.62 -8.16 1.99
C PRO A 95 9.94 -6.74 1.53
N GLU A 96 10.22 -6.52 0.24
CA GLU A 96 10.58 -5.21 -0.29
C GLU A 96 9.40 -4.24 -0.23
N ILE A 97 8.21 -4.66 -0.67
CA ILE A 97 7.00 -3.85 -0.55
C ILE A 97 6.67 -3.58 0.92
N VAL A 98 6.82 -4.58 1.78
CA VAL A 98 6.59 -4.41 3.23
C VAL A 98 7.55 -3.37 3.82
N GLN A 99 8.83 -3.41 3.45
CA GLN A 99 9.81 -2.42 3.89
C GLN A 99 9.45 -1.01 3.40
N LEU A 100 9.05 -0.85 2.14
CA LEU A 100 8.61 0.44 1.58
C LEU A 100 7.40 1.01 2.35
N LEU A 101 6.39 0.18 2.63
CA LEU A 101 5.22 0.59 3.42
C LEU A 101 5.61 1.00 4.84
N MET A 102 6.47 0.23 5.52
CA MET A 102 6.95 0.53 6.87
C MET A 102 7.79 1.80 6.93
N GLU A 103 8.67 2.03 5.96
CA GLU A 103 9.47 3.24 5.86
C GLU A 103 8.58 4.47 5.65
N TYR A 104 7.67 4.39 4.68
CA TYR A 104 6.72 5.47 4.43
C TYR A 104 5.86 5.77 5.66
N ALA A 105 5.37 4.73 6.34
CA ALA A 105 4.60 4.85 7.57
C ALA A 105 5.39 5.57 8.67
N ASN A 106 6.63 5.14 8.94
CA ASN A 106 7.49 5.77 9.94
C ASN A 106 7.78 7.24 9.60
N ASN A 107 8.06 7.55 8.33
CA ASN A 107 8.36 8.91 7.88
C ASN A 107 7.17 9.87 8.02
N ASN A 108 5.94 9.33 7.98
CA ASN A 108 4.70 10.10 8.08
C ASN A 108 3.98 9.92 9.43
N ASN A 109 4.61 9.29 10.42
CA ASN A 109 4.03 8.99 11.74
C ASN A 109 2.70 8.20 11.67
N ILE A 110 2.59 7.29 10.70
CA ILE A 110 1.46 6.37 10.55
C ILE A 110 1.82 5.04 11.22
N LEU A 111 0.91 4.50 12.00
CA LEU A 111 1.03 3.15 12.53
C LEU A 111 0.32 2.17 11.60
N LEU A 112 1.04 1.18 11.07
CA LEU A 112 0.42 0.11 10.30
C LEU A 112 -0.40 -0.85 11.17
N GLU A 113 -1.62 -1.14 10.75
CA GLU A 113 -2.53 -2.11 11.37
C GLU A 113 -2.14 -3.54 10.98
N LEU A 114 -1.22 -4.14 11.76
CA LEU A 114 -0.72 -5.51 11.51
C LEU A 114 -1.56 -6.62 12.17
N ASN A 115 -2.50 -6.26 13.04
CA ASN A 115 -3.30 -7.18 13.87
C ASN A 115 -4.79 -7.20 13.49
N GLU A 116 -5.12 -6.65 12.33
CA GLU A 116 -6.46 -6.70 11.77
C GLU A 116 -6.56 -7.89 10.81
N MET A 117 -7.71 -8.56 10.82
CA MET A 117 -8.01 -9.64 9.87
C MET A 117 -8.87 -9.10 8.73
N ASN A 118 -8.66 -9.63 7.53
CA ASN A 118 -9.56 -9.39 6.40
C ASN A 118 -10.85 -10.22 6.50
N LYS A 119 -11.77 -10.11 5.53
CA LYS A 119 -13.05 -10.85 5.52
C LYS A 119 -12.90 -12.36 5.40
N ASN A 120 -11.75 -12.85 4.92
CA ASN A 120 -11.44 -14.27 4.86
C ASN A 120 -10.86 -14.79 6.18
N GLY A 121 -10.65 -13.91 7.16
CA GLY A 121 -10.11 -14.23 8.47
C GLY A 121 -8.60 -14.31 8.54
N HIS A 122 -7.91 -13.78 7.52
CA HIS A 122 -6.46 -13.81 7.44
C HIS A 122 -5.83 -12.54 8.02
N TYR A 123 -4.81 -12.74 8.85
CA TYR A 123 -3.93 -11.67 9.32
C TYR A 123 -2.77 -11.47 8.35
N PRO A 124 -2.20 -10.26 8.21
CA PRO A 124 -1.02 -10.02 7.39
C PRO A 124 0.13 -11.01 7.69
N LEU A 125 0.38 -11.33 8.96
CA LEU A 125 1.45 -12.25 9.36
C LEU A 125 1.20 -13.72 8.97
N GLU A 126 -0.05 -14.12 8.70
CA GLU A 126 -0.41 -15.53 8.48
C GLU A 126 0.28 -16.13 7.26
N TRP A 127 0.26 -15.43 6.12
CA TRP A 127 0.88 -15.88 4.87
C TRP A 127 2.40 -16.02 4.97
N SER A 128 3.06 -15.15 5.72
CA SER A 128 4.51 -15.25 5.93
C SER A 128 4.93 -16.49 6.72
N CYS A 129 4.02 -17.03 7.56
CA CYS A 129 4.27 -18.25 8.32
C CYS A 129 4.11 -19.51 7.45
N SER A 130 3.16 -19.52 6.51
CA SER A 130 2.95 -20.66 5.62
C SER A 130 4.08 -20.88 4.63
N GLU A 131 4.70 -19.79 4.17
CA GLU A 131 5.82 -19.83 3.19
C GLU A 131 7.20 -20.02 3.84
N ASN A 132 7.26 -20.14 5.18
CA ASN A 132 8.51 -20.23 5.95
C ASN A 132 9.49 -19.06 5.67
N ASN A 133 8.96 -17.88 5.34
CA ASN A 133 9.73 -16.68 5.10
C ASN A 133 10.11 -16.00 6.42
N ILE A 134 11.21 -16.47 6.99
CA ILE A 134 11.75 -15.97 8.26
C ILE A 134 12.06 -14.47 8.19
N GLU A 135 12.44 -13.94 7.03
CA GLU A 135 12.73 -12.52 6.86
C GLU A 135 11.46 -11.67 7.02
N MET A 136 10.37 -12.05 6.32
CA MET A 136 9.08 -11.38 6.41
C MET A 136 8.54 -11.38 7.85
N VAL A 137 8.57 -12.55 8.51
CA VAL A 137 8.14 -12.68 9.92
C VAL A 137 8.95 -11.76 10.83
N ARG A 138 10.28 -11.69 10.62
CA ARG A 138 11.16 -10.79 11.40
C ARG A 138 10.82 -9.33 11.17
N LEU A 139 10.55 -8.91 9.93
CA LEU A 139 10.18 -7.53 9.61
C LEU A 139 8.91 -7.11 10.35
N LEU A 140 7.85 -7.90 10.25
CA LEU A 140 6.55 -7.62 10.88
C LEU A 140 6.66 -7.60 12.42
N ILE A 141 7.34 -8.58 13.03
CA ILE A 141 7.54 -8.63 14.48
C ILE A 141 8.39 -7.45 14.96
N ASN A 142 9.47 -7.10 14.25
CA ASN A 142 10.33 -5.99 14.64
C ASN A 142 9.60 -4.66 14.55
N TYR A 143 8.82 -4.44 13.48
CA TYR A 143 7.98 -3.25 13.35
C TYR A 143 6.96 -3.17 14.48
N ALA A 144 6.23 -4.25 14.76
CA ALA A 144 5.28 -4.31 15.85
C ALA A 144 5.94 -4.01 17.21
N ASN A 145 7.10 -4.60 17.51
CA ASN A 145 7.80 -4.37 18.78
C ASN A 145 8.33 -2.93 18.92
N LYS A 146 8.86 -2.35 17.84
CA LYS A 146 9.33 -0.96 17.82
C LYS A 146 8.15 -0.01 18.08
N ASN A 147 6.99 -0.29 17.50
CA ASN A 147 5.84 0.59 17.58
C ASN A 147 4.94 0.33 18.80
N LYS A 148 4.98 -0.86 19.40
CA LYS A 148 4.35 -1.16 20.71
C LYS A 148 4.94 -0.34 21.87
N LYS A 149 6.21 0.08 21.77
CA LYS A 149 6.82 0.99 22.75
C LYS A 149 6.22 2.41 22.74
N TYR A 150 5.45 2.78 21.72
CA TYR A 150 4.69 4.04 21.70
C TYR A 150 3.29 3.91 22.34
N PHE A 151 2.91 2.72 22.81
CA PHE A 151 1.64 2.46 23.48
C PHE A 151 1.76 2.20 24.99
N GLU A 152 2.97 2.28 25.55
CA GLU A 152 3.14 2.46 26.99
C GLU A 152 3.26 3.96 27.26
N TYR A 153 2.46 4.45 28.22
CA TYR A 153 2.24 5.84 28.68
C TYR A 153 1.11 6.62 27.98
N GLU A 154 -0.12 6.44 28.47
CA GLU A 154 -0.78 7.37 29.43
C GLU A 154 -1.51 6.58 30.52
#